data_AF-A0A117RBX7-F1
#
_entry.id   AF-A0A117RBX7-F1
#
_cell.length_a   1.000
_cell.length_b   1.000
_cell.length_c   1.000
_cell.angle_alpha   90.00
_cell.angle_beta   90.00
_cell.angle_gamma   90.00
#
_symmetry.space_group_name_H-M   'P 1'
#
loop_
_entity.id
_entity.type
_entity.pdbx_description
1 polymer ?
#
loop_
_entity_poly.entity_id
_entity_poly.type
_entity_poly.pdbx_seq_one_letter_code
_entity_poly.pdbx_strand_id
1 'polypeptide(L)' 'MNPDAEIDHGAPLTPYRQLAEILRAQMRRGDWQPGRMLPSEAQLVQRYGIARTTVRRGLGLLADEGWV' A
#
# COMPACT_ATOMS: atom_id res chain seq x y z
N MET A 1 -10.92 -13.94 -4.25
CA MET A 1 -10.95 -12.49 -4.54
C MET A 1 -10.51 -11.82 -3.24
N ASN A 2 -9.29 -11.28 -3.16
CA ASN A 2 -8.80 -10.65 -1.93
C ASN A 2 -9.32 -9.22 -1.90
N PRO A 3 -10.28 -8.87 -1.02
CA PRO A 3 -10.77 -7.49 -0.88
C PRO A 3 -9.68 -6.52 -0.40
N ASP A 4 -8.55 -7.05 0.09
CA ASP A 4 -7.39 -6.27 0.54
C ASP A 4 -6.41 -5.91 -0.61
N ALA A 5 -6.84 -5.91 -1.87
CA ALA A 5 -5.95 -5.72 -3.02
C ALA A 5 -6.38 -4.60 -3.99
N GLU A 6 -7.50 -3.94 -3.74
CA GLU A 6 -8.03 -2.90 -4.62
C GLU A 6 -8.31 -1.60 -3.87
N ILE A 7 -8.06 -0.47 -4.53
CA ILE A 7 -8.33 0.86 -4.01
C ILE A 7 -9.73 1.27 -4.50
N ASP A 8 -10.63 1.51 -3.57
CA ASP A 8 -11.97 2.02 -3.85
C ASP A 8 -11.98 3.55 -3.83
N HIS A 9 -12.10 4.18 -5.00
CA HIS A 9 -12.16 5.64 -5.13
C HIS A 9 -13.49 6.25 -4.69
N GLY A 10 -14.54 5.44 -4.50
CA GLY A 10 -15.84 5.84 -3.97
C GLY A 10 -15.96 5.71 -2.46
N ALA A 11 -15.00 5.02 -1.81
CA ALA A 11 -14.99 4.86 -0.36
C ALA A 11 -14.67 6.20 0.35
N PRO A 12 -15.15 6.39 1.60
CA PRO A 12 -14.85 7.57 2.40
C PRO A 12 -13.38 7.67 2.83
N LEU A 13 -12.61 6.58 2.70
CA LEU A 13 -11.19 6.55 3.02
C LEU A 13 -10.37 7.07 1.84
N THR A 14 -9.36 7.89 2.10
CA THR A 14 -8.49 8.40 1.01
C THR A 14 -7.67 7.26 0.39
N PRO A 15 -7.40 7.30 -0.94
CA PRO A 15 -6.65 6.26 -1.63
C PRO A 15 -5.28 5.93 -1.02
N TYR A 16 -4.56 6.91 -0.48
CA TYR A 16 -3.26 6.67 0.15
C TYR A 16 -3.38 5.92 1.48
N ARG A 17 -4.47 6.14 2.24
CA ARG A 17 -4.75 5.40 3.47
C ARG A 17 -5.18 3.98 3.17
N GLN A 18 -6.01 3.79 2.15
CA GLN A 18 -6.38 2.45 1.68
C GLN A 18 -5.14 1.66 1.26
N LEU A 19 -4.23 2.27 0.49
CA LEU A 19 -2.96 1.65 0.13
C LEU A 19 -2.15 1.25 1.37
N ALA A 20 -2.04 2.13 2.37
CA ALA A 20 -1.31 1.85 3.60
C ALA A 20 -1.93 0.66 4.35
N GLU A 21 -3.26 0.63 4.54
CA GLU A 21 -3.94 -0.50 5.19
C GLU A 21 -3.72 -1.82 4.43
N ILE A 22 -3.82 -1.79 3.10
CA ILE A 22 -3.59 -2.94 2.23
C ILE A 22 -2.17 -3.49 2.40
N LEU A 23 -1.18 -2.61 2.31
CA LEU A 23 0.23 -2.99 2.44
C LEU A 23 0.53 -3.49 3.87
N ARG A 24 -0.01 -2.82 4.89
CA ARG A 24 0.10 -3.22 6.30
C ARG A 24 -0.48 -4.61 6.52
N ALA A 25 -1.66 -4.89 5.97
CA ALA A 25 -2.30 -6.20 6.06
C ALA A 25 -1.45 -7.30 5.42
N GLN A 26 -0.88 -7.04 4.23
CA GLN A 26 0.05 -7.97 3.58
C GLN A 26 1.33 -8.17 4.41
N MET A 27 1.89 -7.10 5.00
CA MET A 27 3.07 -7.19 5.89
C MET A 27 2.77 -8.03 7.12
N ARG A 28 1.61 -7.81 7.76
CA ARG A 28 1.17 -8.60 8.93
C ARG A 28 0.93 -10.07 8.62
N ARG A 29 0.45 -10.38 7.41
CA ARG A 29 0.30 -11.77 6.94
C ARG A 29 1.62 -12.48 6.68
N GLY A 30 2.74 -11.74 6.64
CA GLY A 30 4.03 -12.29 6.24
C GLY A 30 4.15 -12.52 4.72
N ASP A 31 3.26 -11.91 3.92
CA ASP A 31 3.37 -11.93 2.45
C ASP A 31 4.68 -11.28 1.98
N TRP A 32 5.22 -10.38 2.80
CA TRP A 32 6.53 -9.75 2.64
C TRP A 32 7.53 -10.43 3.58
N GLN A 33 8.38 -11.28 3.02
CA GLN A 33 9.46 -11.89 3.77
C GLN A 33 10.49 -10.81 4.17
N PRO A 34 11.03 -10.83 5.39
CA PRO A 34 12.15 -9.99 5.78
C PRO A 34 13.31 -10.16 4.79
N GLY A 35 13.74 -9.06 4.14
CA GLY A 35 14.76 -9.07 3.09
C GLY A 35 14.23 -9.10 1.66
N ARG A 36 12.93 -9.30 1.44
CA ARG A 36 12.29 -9.05 0.13
C ARG A 36 11.97 -7.57 0.03
N MET A 37 12.55 -6.88 -0.94
CA MET A 37 12.27 -5.46 -1.17
C MET A 37 10.77 -5.25 -1.43
N LEU A 38 10.23 -4.18 -0.85
CA LEU A 38 8.91 -3.68 -1.21
C LEU A 38 8.84 -3.39 -2.71
N PRO A 39 7.66 -3.45 -3.33
CA PRO A 39 7.53 -3.06 -4.72
C PRO A 39 7.90 -1.60 -4.81
N SER A 40 8.62 -1.27 -5.87
CA SER A 40 8.91 0.12 -6.18
C SER A 40 7.63 0.94 -6.29
N GLU A 41 7.73 2.25 -6.07
CA GLU A 41 6.60 3.17 -6.26
C GLU A 41 5.92 2.96 -7.63
N ALA A 42 6.71 2.75 -8.68
CA ALA A 42 6.21 2.50 -10.04
C ALA A 42 5.36 1.22 -10.13
N GLN A 43 5.79 0.14 -9.47
CA GLN A 43 5.02 -1.10 -9.42
C GLN A 43 3.72 -0.93 -8.63
N LEU A 44 3.75 -0.16 -7.53
CA LEU A 44 2.54 0.14 -6.76
C LEU A 44 1.56 1.01 -7.56
N VAL A 45 2.06 2.02 -8.28
CA VAL A 45 1.25 2.84 -9.21
C VAL A 45 0.58 1.95 -10.25
N GLN A 46 1.34 1.06 -10.90
CA GLN A 46 0.80 0.18 -11.93
C GLN A 46 -0.19 -0.85 -11.36
N ARG A 47 0.08 -1.39 -10.17
CA ARG A 47 -0.73 -2.43 -9.53
C ARG A 47 -2.07 -1.89 -9.02
N TYR A 48 -2.07 -0.71 -8.42
CA TYR A 48 -3.24 -0.13 -7.76
C TYR A 48 -3.90 1.00 -8.57
N GLY A 49 -3.33 1.39 -9.71
CA GLY A 49 -3.91 2.40 -10.61
C GLY A 49 -3.93 3.83 -10.03
N ILE A 50 -3.15 4.10 -8.99
CA ILE A 50 -3.16 5.38 -8.27
C ILE A 50 -1.94 6.26 -8.61
N ALA A 51 -2.08 7.57 -8.42
CA ALA A 51 -1.00 8.51 -8.66
C ALA A 51 0.24 8.23 -7.78
N ARG A 52 1.43 8.47 -8.33
CA ARG A 52 2.72 8.30 -7.61
C ARG A 52 2.78 9.09 -6.30
N THR A 53 2.19 10.28 -6.26
CA THR A 53 2.08 11.12 -5.05
C THR A 53 1.23 10.44 -3.96
N THR A 54 0.16 9.76 -4.34
CA THR A 54 -0.68 8.96 -3.44
C THR A 54 0.09 7.76 -2.90
N VAL A 55 0.84 7.06 -3.77
CA VAL A 55 1.72 5.95 -3.35
C VAL A 55 2.75 6.43 -2.32
N ARG A 56 3.45 7.53 -2.61
CA ARG A 56 4.43 8.12 -1.68
C ARG A 56 3.83 8.48 -0.33
N ARG A 57 2.61 9.00 -0.30
CA ARG A 57 1.90 9.30 0.96
C ARG A 57 1.55 8.03 1.74
N GLY A 58 1.10 6.98 1.06
CA GLY A 58 0.79 5.70 1.71
C GLY A 58 2.04 5.03 2.29
N LEU A 59 3.13 5.01 1.52
CA LEU A 59 4.43 4.52 2.00
C LEU A 59 4.98 5.36 3.15
N GLY A 60 4.85 6.70 3.08
CA GLY A 60 5.26 7.59 4.17
C GLY A 60 4.48 7.30 5.47
N LEU A 61 3.18 7.03 5.38
CA LEU A 61 2.38 6.65 6.55
C LEU A 61 2.87 5.33 7.17
N LEU A 62 3.24 4.35 6.35
CA LEU A 62 3.81 3.09 6.84
C LEU A 62 5.18 3.28 7.49
N ALA A 63 6.00 4.20 6.97
CA ALA A 63 7.30 4.55 7.53
C ALA A 63 7.14 5.23 8.90
N ASP A 64 6.21 6.18 8.99
CA ASP A 64 5.88 6.87 10.25
C ASP A 64 5.36 5.89 11.32
N GLU A 65 4.71 4.81 10.90
CA GLU A 65 4.22 3.74 11.78
C GLU A 65 5.28 2.65 12.10
N GLY A 66 6.46 2.71 11.48
CA GLY A 66 7.55 1.76 11.70
C GLY A 66 7.40 0.41 10.99
N TRP A 67 6.59 0.34 9.93
CA TRP A 67 6.44 -0.88 9.11
C TRP A 67 7.52 -1.01 8.02
N VAL A 68 8.15 0.10 7.62
CA VAL A 68 9.13 0.17 6.52
C VAL A 68 10.32 1.05 6.85
#